data_AF-A0A432H2C1-F1
#
_entry.id   AF-A0A432H2C1-F1
#
_cell.length_a   1.000
_cell.length_b   1.000
_cell.length_c   1.000
_cell.angle_alpha   90.00
_cell.angle_beta   90.00
_cell.angle_gamma   90.00
#
_symmetry.space_group_name_H-M   'P 1'
#
loop_
_entity.id
_entity.type
_entity.pdbx_description
1 polymer ?
#
loop_
_entity_poly.entity_id
_entity_poly.type
_entity_poly.pdbx_seq_one_letter_code
_entity_poly.pdbx_strand_id
1 'polypeptide(L)'
;MRPVFICRGAGPAVPATRCRDGTIAPTHCGRSLASRPGCFPISITGRYWSLGAGCRIVTTAENTDGGILPRARTIFLCLECGTSHERHMGRCPDCNTFNSLKEHRIASESARTETRPIEERSTAVLINQIEACEEDRIATGLIEVDRVLGGGLVPGSGMLISGEPGIGKSTLLLQIAQSISRQGQRFLYITGEESAAQVRLRSDRIGEAGNELWLHSECDLDSIEQQIGENHPAVVGIDSIQTVSWDEIPAGAGGVVQVREVTSRLLNLARKVGFPLLMVGHVTKDGSVAGPRTLEHMVDGVLQFEGERGHNLRILRALKNRFGSTDEVGIFEMRSDGLRQVDNPSGLLLSHRHSASPGSATAAVLEGTRPLLVEIQALVTPAAHGTPARKPSGIR
;
A
#
# COMPACT_ATOMS: atom_id res chain seq x y z
N MET A 1 34.39 10.98 -25.60
CA MET A 1 33.35 12.00 -25.31
C MET A 1 33.28 12.96 -26.50
N ARG A 2 32.11 13.13 -27.11
CA ARG A 2 31.87 14.07 -28.22
C ARG A 2 31.76 15.49 -27.65
N PRO A 3 32.31 16.54 -28.29
CA PRO A 3 32.10 17.90 -27.83
C PRO A 3 30.64 18.32 -28.08
N VAL A 4 29.97 18.81 -27.04
CA VAL A 4 28.64 19.44 -27.11
C VAL A 4 28.85 20.94 -26.89
N PHE A 5 28.43 21.76 -27.85
CA PHE A 5 28.47 23.22 -27.74
C PHE A 5 27.12 23.73 -27.23
N ILE A 6 27.13 24.56 -26.19
CA ILE A 6 25.94 25.26 -25.69
C ILE A 6 26.09 26.73 -26.06
N CYS A 7 25.25 27.22 -26.98
CA CYS A 7 25.12 28.65 -27.25
C CYS A 7 24.14 29.27 -26.24
N ARG A 8 24.47 30.44 -25.68
CA ARG A 8 23.53 31.21 -24.85
C ARG A 8 22.35 31.68 -25.72
N GLY A 9 21.15 31.16 -25.44
CA GLY A 9 19.89 31.79 -25.83
C GLY A 9 19.09 31.19 -26.99
N ALA A 10 18.88 29.87 -27.07
CA ALA A 10 17.70 29.23 -27.70
C ALA A 10 17.73 27.68 -27.57
N GLY A 11 16.64 27.07 -27.07
CA GLY A 11 16.16 25.70 -27.39
C GLY A 11 17.06 24.47 -27.12
N PRO A 12 16.51 23.23 -27.21
CA PRO A 12 17.20 22.01 -26.79
C PRO A 12 18.30 21.57 -27.79
N ALA A 13 19.25 20.79 -27.28
CA ALA A 13 20.49 20.40 -27.96
C ALA A 13 20.27 19.60 -29.26
N VAL A 14 20.97 19.99 -30.34
CA VAL A 14 20.98 19.29 -31.64
C VAL A 14 22.31 18.52 -31.79
N PRO A 15 22.31 17.25 -32.22
CA PRO A 15 23.54 16.47 -32.39
C PRO A 15 24.37 16.96 -33.59
N ALA A 16 25.67 17.16 -33.40
CA ALA A 16 26.61 17.54 -34.46
C ALA A 16 27.20 16.32 -35.18
N THR A 17 27.30 16.36 -36.51
CA THR A 17 27.93 15.31 -37.33
C THR A 17 29.28 15.78 -37.89
N ARG A 18 30.25 14.87 -37.97
CA ARG A 18 31.64 15.15 -38.41
C ARG A 18 31.73 14.99 -39.92
N CYS A 19 32.14 16.03 -40.65
CA CYS A 19 32.39 15.93 -42.08
C CYS A 19 33.75 15.25 -42.35
N ARG A 20 33.91 14.64 -43.53
CA ARG A 20 35.12 13.88 -43.92
C ARG A 20 36.40 14.71 -43.99
N ASP A 21 36.29 16.04 -43.97
CA ASP A 21 37.40 17.00 -43.94
C ASP A 21 37.79 17.44 -42.51
N GLY A 22 37.15 16.89 -41.48
CA GLY A 22 37.45 17.18 -40.08
C GLY A 22 36.72 18.38 -39.49
N THR A 23 35.88 19.09 -40.26
CA THR A 23 35.06 20.20 -39.74
C THR A 23 33.74 19.71 -39.10
N ILE A 24 33.25 20.46 -38.11
CA ILE A 24 32.00 20.19 -37.38
C ILE A 24 31.01 21.32 -37.70
N ALA A 25 29.84 20.98 -38.24
CA ALA A 25 28.76 21.93 -38.56
C ALA A 25 27.41 21.43 -38.01
N PRO A 26 26.50 22.33 -37.59
CA PRO A 26 25.16 21.94 -37.12
C PRO A 26 24.27 21.51 -38.30
N THR A 27 23.65 20.33 -38.17
CA THR A 27 22.69 19.79 -39.15
C THR A 27 21.32 20.44 -39.00
N HIS A 28 21.15 21.65 -39.52
CA HIS A 28 19.92 22.17 -40.16
C HIS A 28 20.08 23.66 -40.47
N CYS A 29 20.49 23.98 -41.71
CA CYS A 29 20.18 25.27 -42.31
C CYS A 29 20.09 25.10 -43.83
N GLY A 30 19.03 24.41 -44.26
CA GLY A 30 18.69 24.25 -45.67
C GLY A 30 17.66 25.29 -46.08
N ARG A 31 18.10 26.54 -46.32
CA ARG A 31 17.67 27.47 -47.41
C ARG A 31 17.98 28.91 -47.05
N SER A 32 18.73 29.53 -47.97
CA SER A 32 18.86 30.97 -48.27
C SER A 32 18.78 31.96 -47.11
N LEU A 33 19.90 32.61 -46.80
CA LEU A 33 19.92 34.07 -46.72
C LEU A 33 21.36 34.57 -46.79
N ALA A 34 21.63 35.21 -47.93
CA ALA A 34 22.76 36.10 -48.13
C ALA A 34 22.70 37.26 -47.14
N SER A 35 23.87 37.90 -46.95
CA SER A 35 24.11 39.16 -46.23
C SER A 35 24.19 39.10 -44.70
N ARG A 36 25.43 38.93 -44.19
CA ARG A 36 25.99 39.75 -43.09
C ARG A 36 27.51 39.50 -42.96
N PRO A 37 28.33 40.55 -42.78
CA PRO A 37 29.79 40.44 -42.71
C PRO A 37 30.23 40.03 -41.29
N GLY A 38 31.16 39.09 -41.16
CA GLY A 38 31.78 38.81 -39.86
C GLY A 38 32.15 37.36 -39.51
N CYS A 39 32.37 36.46 -40.48
CA CYS A 39 32.90 35.12 -40.17
C CYS A 39 34.11 34.82 -41.05
N PHE A 40 35.31 34.95 -40.46
CA PHE A 40 36.56 34.44 -41.05
C PHE A 40 36.82 33.01 -40.57
N PRO A 41 37.28 32.10 -41.44
CA PRO A 41 37.66 30.74 -41.05
C PRO A 41 38.98 30.75 -40.27
N ILE A 42 39.01 30.08 -39.11
CA ILE A 42 40.25 29.85 -38.35
C ILE A 42 40.81 28.50 -38.79
N SER A 43 41.97 28.50 -39.47
CA SER A 43 42.74 27.29 -39.78
C SER A 43 43.57 26.86 -38.57
N ILE A 44 43.54 25.58 -38.23
CA ILE A 44 44.32 25.01 -37.12
C ILE A 44 45.66 24.50 -37.66
N THR A 45 46.74 25.28 -37.48
CA THR A 45 48.12 24.79 -37.54
C THR A 45 48.96 25.43 -36.45
N GLY A 46 49.49 24.59 -35.55
CA GLY A 46 50.72 24.72 -34.76
C GLY A 46 51.16 26.07 -34.15
N ARG A 47 51.17 26.10 -32.81
CA ARG A 47 52.12 26.76 -31.85
C ARG A 47 52.37 28.28 -31.96
N TYR A 48 52.23 28.92 -30.79
CA TYR A 48 52.39 30.34 -30.42
C TYR A 48 51.17 31.26 -30.66
N TRP A 49 50.61 31.77 -29.56
CA TRP A 49 49.72 32.94 -29.54
C TRP A 49 50.29 33.99 -28.59
N SER A 50 50.56 35.16 -29.15
CA SER A 50 50.67 36.43 -28.43
C SER A 50 49.26 36.97 -28.12
N LEU A 51 49.12 37.59 -26.95
CA LEU A 51 47.86 38.10 -26.40
C LEU A 51 47.39 39.37 -27.11
N GLY A 52 46.15 39.35 -27.60
CA GLY A 52 45.32 40.53 -27.89
C GLY A 52 44.09 40.51 -27.00
N ALA A 53 43.83 41.62 -26.30
CA ALA A 53 42.96 41.74 -25.13
C ALA A 53 41.51 41.27 -25.35
N GLY A 54 40.96 40.52 -24.38
CA GLY A 54 39.51 40.36 -24.21
C GLY A 54 38.97 38.96 -23.92
N CYS A 55 39.79 37.94 -23.66
CA CYS A 55 39.29 36.60 -23.33
C CYS A 55 40.19 35.93 -22.28
N ARG A 56 39.65 35.61 -21.09
CA ARG A 56 40.34 34.80 -20.08
C ARG A 56 40.23 33.32 -20.47
N ILE A 57 41.36 32.69 -20.72
CA ILE A 57 41.50 31.24 -20.69
C ILE A 57 41.56 30.85 -19.22
N VAL A 58 40.52 30.19 -18.70
CA VAL A 58 40.67 29.41 -17.48
C VAL A 58 41.36 28.12 -17.91
N THR A 59 42.69 28.13 -17.87
CA THR A 59 43.47 26.90 -17.70
C THR A 59 42.88 26.19 -16.49
N THR A 60 42.73 24.87 -16.54
CA THR A 60 42.49 24.04 -15.34
C THR A 60 43.67 24.21 -14.39
N ALA A 61 43.69 25.33 -13.69
CA ALA A 61 44.35 25.50 -12.43
C ALA A 61 43.52 24.70 -11.43
N GLU A 62 44.24 23.98 -10.59
CA GLU A 62 43.76 23.31 -9.39
C GLU A 62 42.66 24.16 -8.73
N ASN A 63 41.40 23.76 -8.91
CA ASN A 63 40.34 24.18 -8.01
C ASN A 63 40.51 23.34 -6.75
N THR A 64 41.39 23.83 -5.88
CA THR A 64 41.23 23.76 -4.44
C THR A 64 39.94 24.48 -4.07
N ASP A 65 38.82 23.81 -4.27
CA ASP A 65 37.57 24.06 -3.56
C ASP A 65 36.97 22.69 -3.32
N GLY A 66 36.95 22.29 -2.06
CA GLY A 66 36.41 21.02 -1.59
C GLY A 66 34.93 20.91 -1.91
N GLY A 67 34.62 20.53 -3.14
CA GLY A 67 33.32 20.07 -3.56
C GLY A 67 33.00 18.82 -2.77
N ILE A 68 32.23 18.99 -1.70
CA ILE A 68 31.62 17.90 -0.95
C ILE A 68 30.79 17.13 -1.97
N LEU A 69 31.31 15.99 -2.45
CA LEU A 69 30.46 14.92 -2.97
C LEU A 69 29.30 14.81 -1.99
N PRO A 70 28.04 14.96 -2.40
CA PRO A 70 26.90 14.88 -1.49
C PRO A 70 26.99 13.54 -0.77
N ARG A 71 27.55 13.60 0.44
CA ARG A 71 27.78 12.44 1.26
C ARG A 71 26.40 11.92 1.59
N ALA A 72 26.18 10.63 1.38
CA ALA A 72 24.98 9.95 1.86
C ALA A 72 24.70 10.45 3.27
N ARG A 73 23.56 11.13 3.45
CA ARG A 73 23.22 11.72 4.75
C ARG A 73 22.77 10.55 5.61
N THR A 74 23.62 10.14 6.53
CA THR A 74 23.25 9.12 7.52
C THR A 74 22.22 9.72 8.45
N ILE A 75 21.04 9.10 8.51
CA ILE A 75 20.02 9.35 9.52
C ILE A 75 19.88 8.11 10.40
N PHE A 76 19.32 8.28 11.59
CA PHE A 76 19.07 7.20 12.54
C PHE A 76 17.57 6.97 12.66
N LEU A 77 17.09 5.82 12.19
CA LEU A 77 15.69 5.46 12.19
C LEU A 77 15.37 4.61 13.42
N CYS A 78 14.36 5.00 14.19
CA CYS A 78 13.86 4.19 15.30
C CYS A 78 13.03 3.03 14.77
N LEU A 79 13.47 1.79 14.98
CA LEU A 79 12.77 0.58 14.52
C LEU A 79 11.44 0.32 15.23
N GLU A 80 11.20 0.99 16.36
CA GLU A 80 10.00 0.81 17.17
C GLU A 80 8.89 1.79 16.76
N CYS A 81 9.21 3.08 16.66
CA CYS A 81 8.21 4.12 16.35
C CYS A 81 8.28 4.66 14.92
N GLY A 82 9.40 4.44 14.21
CA GLY A 82 9.64 4.96 12.87
C GLY A 82 10.17 6.40 12.80
N THR A 83 10.46 7.04 13.94
CA THR A 83 11.00 8.41 13.91
C THR A 83 12.45 8.43 13.43
N SER A 84 12.80 9.39 12.57
CA SER A 84 14.17 9.64 12.11
C SER A 84 14.86 10.73 12.92
N HIS A 85 16.12 10.52 13.28
CA HIS A 85 16.97 11.46 14.01
C HIS A 85 18.31 11.67 13.30
N GLU A 86 18.96 12.81 13.51
CA GLU A 86 20.25 13.12 12.87
C GLU A 86 21.46 12.52 13.60
N ARG A 87 21.28 12.05 14.84
CA ARG A 87 22.36 11.55 15.70
C ARG A 87 21.97 10.22 16.32
N HIS A 88 22.96 9.34 16.49
CA HIS A 88 22.79 8.12 17.28
C HIS A 88 22.59 8.49 18.75
N MET A 89 21.54 7.96 19.36
CA MET A 89 21.29 8.11 20.79
C MET A 89 21.01 6.74 21.38
N GLY A 90 21.40 6.49 22.63
CA GLY A 90 21.10 5.21 23.29
C GLY A 90 19.61 4.97 23.54
N ARG A 91 18.79 6.03 23.48
CA ARG A 91 17.34 6.02 23.73
C ARG A 91 16.65 6.90 22.68
N CYS A 92 15.57 6.39 22.08
CA CYS A 92 14.73 7.20 21.18
C CYS A 92 13.97 8.26 22.01
N PRO A 93 14.03 9.55 21.63
CA PRO A 93 13.38 10.62 22.39
C PRO A 93 11.85 10.58 22.31
N ASP A 94 11.26 9.98 21.27
CA ASP A 94 9.80 9.91 21.10
C ASP A 94 9.17 8.71 21.82
N CYS A 95 9.69 7.51 21.58
CA CYS A 95 9.13 6.29 22.17
C CYS A 95 9.83 5.82 23.43
N ASN A 96 10.90 6.51 23.86
CA ASN A 96 11.67 6.21 25.06
C ASN A 96 12.35 4.82 25.10
N THR A 97 12.33 4.09 23.98
CA THR A 97 12.95 2.77 23.84
C THR A 97 14.46 2.88 23.68
N PHE A 98 15.20 2.01 24.38
CA PHE A 98 16.65 1.93 24.28
C PHE A 98 17.09 1.09 23.07
N ASN A 99 18.24 1.41 22.48
CA ASN A 99 18.87 0.67 21.37
C ASN A 99 17.98 0.44 20.13
N SER A 100 16.95 1.26 19.92
CA SER A 100 16.03 1.13 18.79
C SER A 100 16.47 1.92 17.54
N LEU A 101 17.46 2.81 17.66
CA LEU A 101 17.95 3.66 16.58
C LEU A 101 18.98 2.92 15.73
N LYS A 102 18.69 2.71 14.44
CA LYS A 102 19.65 2.15 13.48
C LYS A 102 20.06 3.16 12.42
N GLU A 103 21.32 3.08 12.02
CA GLU A 103 21.84 3.84 10.87
C GLU A 103 21.08 3.44 9.61
N HIS A 104 20.46 4.42 8.99
CA HIS A 104 19.86 4.33 7.68
C HIS A 104 20.51 5.38 6.79
N ARG A 105 21.18 4.91 5.73
CA ARG A 105 21.81 5.79 4.75
C ARG A 105 20.77 6.13 3.72
N ILE A 106 20.28 7.37 3.74
CA ILE A 106 19.54 7.88 2.60
C ILE A 106 20.57 8.00 1.47
N ALA A 107 20.35 7.28 0.37
CA ALA A 107 21.11 7.49 -0.84
C ALA A 107 21.03 8.98 -1.18
N SER A 108 22.17 9.66 -1.22
CA SER A 108 22.20 11.06 -1.59
C SER A 108 21.59 11.19 -2.99
N GLU A 109 20.50 11.96 -3.11
CA GLU A 109 19.95 12.38 -4.41
C GLU A 109 21.03 13.15 -5.17
N SER A 110 21.90 12.41 -5.85
CA SER A 110 23.11 12.98 -6.43
C SER A 110 23.66 12.13 -7.57
N ALA A 111 22.78 11.83 -8.51
CA ALA A 111 23.09 11.69 -9.94
C ALA A 111 21.84 11.24 -10.72
N ARG A 112 20.68 11.85 -10.44
CA ARG A 112 19.55 11.83 -11.38
C ARG A 112 19.20 13.26 -11.74
N THR A 113 20.14 13.93 -12.39
CA THR A 113 19.85 15.02 -13.34
C THR A 113 19.46 14.39 -14.68
N GLU A 114 18.58 13.40 -14.65
CA GLU A 114 17.64 13.25 -15.74
C GLU A 114 16.48 14.14 -15.32
N THR A 115 16.13 15.09 -16.17
CA THR A 115 14.83 15.74 -16.15
C THR A 115 13.77 14.66 -15.95
N ARG A 116 13.41 14.39 -14.69
CA ARG A 116 12.14 13.73 -14.37
C ARG A 116 11.13 14.57 -15.16
N PRO A 117 10.37 13.98 -16.10
CA PRO A 117 9.23 14.71 -16.63
C PRO A 117 8.49 15.19 -15.38
N ILE A 118 8.19 16.47 -15.34
CA ILE A 118 7.30 17.01 -14.31
C ILE A 118 6.04 16.18 -14.50
N GLU A 119 5.85 15.12 -13.70
CA GLU A 119 4.56 14.45 -13.57
C GLU A 119 3.59 15.59 -13.39
N GLU A 120 2.59 15.69 -14.29
CA GLU A 120 1.64 16.79 -14.35
C GLU A 120 1.20 17.08 -12.92
N ARG A 121 1.76 18.14 -12.32
CA ARG A 121 1.43 18.50 -10.96
C ARG A 121 -0.02 18.93 -11.05
N SER A 122 -0.91 18.10 -10.53
CA SER A 122 -2.34 18.40 -10.47
C SER A 122 -2.48 19.81 -9.92
N THR A 123 -2.93 20.73 -10.76
CA THR A 123 -3.12 22.12 -10.34
C THR A 123 -4.30 22.16 -9.38
N ALA A 124 -4.27 23.06 -8.41
CA ALA A 124 -5.42 23.24 -7.52
C ALA A 124 -6.67 23.61 -8.36
N VAL A 125 -7.71 22.78 -8.27
CA VAL A 125 -9.00 23.00 -8.93
C VAL A 125 -10.03 23.31 -7.84
N LEU A 126 -11.00 24.18 -8.13
CA LEU A 126 -12.11 24.43 -7.20
C LEU A 126 -12.95 23.16 -7.06
N ILE A 127 -13.34 22.81 -5.83
CA ILE A 127 -14.13 21.59 -5.56
C ILE A 127 -15.41 21.52 -6.41
N ASN A 128 -16.05 22.67 -6.69
CA ASN A 128 -17.26 22.77 -7.51
C ASN A 128 -17.03 22.55 -9.02
N GLN A 129 -15.77 22.46 -9.45
CA GLN A 129 -15.39 22.20 -10.85
C GLN A 129 -14.95 20.75 -11.05
N ILE A 130 -14.94 19.94 -9.99
CA ILE A 130 -14.62 18.51 -10.05
C ILE A 130 -15.94 17.77 -10.25
N GLU A 131 -16.08 17.09 -11.39
CA GLU A 131 -17.21 16.19 -11.60
C GLU A 131 -17.09 15.00 -10.64
N ALA A 132 -18.09 14.84 -9.78
CA ALA A 132 -18.21 13.66 -8.93
C ALA A 132 -18.78 12.52 -9.77
N CYS A 133 -17.92 11.67 -10.33
CA CYS A 133 -18.36 10.37 -10.85
C CYS A 133 -18.62 9.43 -9.66
N GLU A 134 -19.75 8.73 -9.68
CA GLU A 134 -19.93 7.56 -8.82
C GLU A 134 -18.76 6.60 -9.09
N GLU A 135 -18.07 6.17 -8.04
CA GLU A 135 -16.87 5.34 -8.16
C GLU A 135 -17.23 4.03 -8.90
N ASP A 136 -16.47 3.68 -9.95
CA ASP A 136 -16.61 2.41 -10.66
C ASP A 136 -16.20 1.25 -9.73
N ARG A 137 -17.12 0.80 -8.89
CA ARG A 137 -16.86 -0.25 -7.89
C ARG A 137 -16.80 -1.63 -8.52
N ILE A 138 -15.81 -2.41 -8.11
CA ILE A 138 -15.70 -3.83 -8.42
C ILE A 138 -16.46 -4.61 -7.34
N ALA A 139 -17.60 -5.20 -7.71
CA ALA A 139 -18.35 -6.07 -6.82
C ALA A 139 -17.55 -7.33 -6.48
N THR A 140 -17.41 -7.65 -5.19
CA THR A 140 -16.71 -8.87 -4.77
C THR A 140 -17.52 -10.13 -5.10
N GLY A 141 -18.84 -10.01 -5.28
CA GLY A 141 -19.77 -11.12 -5.47
C GLY A 141 -20.14 -11.83 -4.16
N LEU A 142 -19.62 -11.35 -3.02
CA LEU A 142 -20.02 -11.75 -1.69
C LEU A 142 -20.86 -10.62 -1.08
N ILE A 143 -22.18 -10.76 -1.12
CA ILE A 143 -23.17 -9.76 -0.67
C ILE A 143 -22.84 -9.16 0.71
N GLU A 144 -22.47 -9.98 1.70
CA GLU A 144 -22.14 -9.50 3.05
C GLU A 144 -20.82 -8.70 3.06
N VAL A 145 -19.86 -9.03 2.19
CA VAL A 145 -18.62 -8.25 2.04
C VAL A 145 -18.90 -6.94 1.31
N ASP A 146 -19.64 -7.00 0.21
CA ASP A 146 -20.03 -5.82 -0.57
C ASP A 146 -20.82 -4.83 0.30
N ARG A 147 -21.71 -5.31 1.18
CA ARG A 147 -22.42 -4.47 2.15
C ARG A 147 -21.45 -3.71 3.07
N VAL A 148 -20.50 -4.42 3.69
CA VAL A 148 -19.51 -3.81 4.61
C VAL A 148 -18.59 -2.83 3.88
N LEU A 149 -18.27 -3.10 2.61
CA LEU A 149 -17.48 -2.21 1.76
C LEU A 149 -18.27 -0.99 1.24
N GLY A 150 -19.61 -0.98 1.38
CA GLY A 150 -20.47 0.09 0.85
C GLY A 150 -20.80 -0.06 -0.64
N GLY A 151 -20.81 -1.30 -1.15
CA GLY A 151 -21.22 -1.64 -2.52
C GLY A 151 -20.15 -2.35 -3.35
N GLY A 152 -18.92 -2.47 -2.86
CA GLY A 152 -17.81 -3.13 -3.56
C GLY A 152 -16.47 -2.43 -3.36
N LEU A 153 -15.44 -2.91 -4.07
CA LEU A 153 -14.07 -2.39 -3.99
C LEU A 153 -13.89 -1.17 -4.89
N VAL A 154 -13.28 -0.11 -4.36
CA VAL A 154 -13.03 1.13 -5.09
C VAL A 154 -11.64 1.09 -5.75
N PRO A 155 -11.51 1.39 -7.06
CA PRO A 155 -10.22 1.52 -7.74
C PRO A 155 -9.29 2.51 -7.04
N GLY A 156 -8.01 2.15 -6.90
CA GLY A 156 -7.00 2.99 -6.22
C GLY A 156 -7.15 3.11 -4.70
N SER A 157 -8.05 2.32 -4.09
CA SER A 157 -8.22 2.28 -2.64
C SER A 157 -7.38 1.19 -1.96
N GLY A 158 -7.07 1.39 -0.69
CA GLY A 158 -6.48 0.36 0.17
C GLY A 158 -7.35 -0.05 1.33
N MET A 159 -7.62 -1.34 1.46
CA MET A 159 -8.40 -1.95 2.53
C MET A 159 -7.55 -2.90 3.37
N LEU A 160 -7.68 -2.81 4.69
CA LEU A 160 -7.02 -3.71 5.64
C LEU A 160 -8.02 -4.66 6.28
N ILE A 161 -7.83 -5.97 6.13
CA ILE A 161 -8.57 -7.02 6.83
C ILE A 161 -7.77 -7.42 8.08
N SER A 162 -8.29 -7.03 9.24
CA SER A 162 -7.70 -7.23 10.56
C SER A 162 -8.44 -8.30 11.35
N GLY A 163 -7.75 -9.04 12.22
CA GLY A 163 -8.38 -10.01 13.12
C GLY A 163 -7.38 -10.98 13.75
N GLU A 164 -7.85 -11.75 14.74
CA GLU A 164 -7.02 -12.74 15.43
C GLU A 164 -6.48 -13.81 14.44
N PRO A 165 -5.27 -14.36 14.66
CA PRO A 165 -4.78 -15.50 13.88
C PRO A 165 -5.78 -16.67 13.91
N GLY A 166 -5.98 -17.33 12.78
CA GLY A 166 -6.89 -18.47 12.67
C GLY A 166 -8.39 -18.14 12.57
N ILE A 167 -8.79 -16.87 12.61
CA ILE A 167 -10.21 -16.47 12.51
C ILE A 167 -10.83 -16.73 11.11
N GLY A 168 -9.99 -16.79 10.07
CA GLY A 168 -10.39 -17.03 8.68
C GLY A 168 -10.10 -15.90 7.69
N LYS A 169 -9.19 -14.96 7.99
CA LYS A 169 -8.86 -13.82 7.11
C LYS A 169 -8.37 -14.25 5.71
N SER A 170 -7.38 -15.14 5.65
CA SER A 170 -6.89 -15.73 4.40
C SER A 170 -7.99 -16.47 3.64
N THR A 171 -8.89 -17.14 4.36
CA THR A 171 -10.06 -17.82 3.76
C THR A 171 -11.00 -16.80 3.12
N LEU A 172 -11.30 -15.69 3.80
CA LEU A 172 -12.13 -14.60 3.29
C LEU A 172 -11.49 -13.96 2.05
N LEU A 173 -10.19 -13.63 2.11
CA LEU A 173 -9.47 -13.05 0.97
C LEU A 173 -9.46 -14.01 -0.23
N LEU A 174 -9.19 -15.28 -0.01
CA LEU A 174 -9.19 -16.29 -1.07
C LEU A 174 -10.58 -16.49 -1.68
N GLN A 175 -11.66 -16.43 -0.89
CA GLN A 175 -13.04 -16.46 -1.39
C GLN A 175 -13.40 -15.23 -2.23
N ILE A 176 -12.97 -14.04 -1.81
CA ILE A 176 -13.10 -12.81 -2.60
C ILE A 176 -12.35 -12.98 -3.93
N ALA A 177 -11.11 -13.47 -3.87
CA ALA A 177 -10.26 -13.70 -5.04
C ALA A 177 -10.88 -14.68 -6.04
N GLN A 178 -11.39 -15.81 -5.57
CA GLN A 178 -12.10 -16.78 -6.41
C GLN A 178 -13.37 -16.18 -7.03
N SER A 179 -14.16 -15.43 -6.25
CA SER A 179 -15.41 -14.83 -6.72
C SER A 179 -15.15 -13.80 -7.82
N ILE A 180 -14.16 -12.92 -7.64
CA ILE A 180 -13.75 -11.93 -8.64
C ILE A 180 -13.20 -12.62 -9.90
N SER A 181 -12.38 -13.66 -9.73
CA SER A 181 -11.85 -14.46 -10.83
C SER A 181 -12.95 -15.17 -11.64
N ARG A 182 -14.01 -15.67 -11.01
CA ARG A 182 -15.18 -16.26 -11.70
C ARG A 182 -15.96 -15.23 -12.53
N GLN A 183 -15.88 -13.95 -12.17
CA GLN A 183 -16.46 -12.86 -12.95
C GLN A 183 -15.58 -12.44 -14.14
N GLY A 184 -14.45 -13.12 -14.36
CA GLY A 184 -13.51 -12.82 -15.45
C GLY A 184 -12.56 -11.65 -15.16
N GLN A 185 -12.50 -11.20 -13.91
CA GLN A 185 -11.59 -10.13 -13.48
C GLN A 185 -10.31 -10.71 -12.91
N ARG A 186 -9.17 -10.14 -13.31
CA ARG A 186 -7.85 -10.61 -12.88
C ARG A 186 -7.56 -10.25 -11.44
N PHE A 187 -7.45 -11.27 -10.57
CA PHE A 187 -7.06 -11.10 -9.18
C PHE A 187 -5.64 -11.63 -8.98
N LEU A 188 -4.73 -10.80 -8.48
CA LEU A 188 -3.38 -11.21 -8.08
C LEU A 188 -3.33 -11.43 -6.56
N TYR A 189 -3.24 -12.69 -6.15
CA TYR A 189 -3.07 -13.10 -4.76
C TYR A 189 -1.57 -13.24 -4.46
N ILE A 190 -1.08 -12.50 -3.48
CA ILE A 190 0.30 -12.51 -3.04
C ILE A 190 0.36 -13.11 -1.64
N THR A 191 1.26 -14.06 -1.42
CA THR A 191 1.50 -14.61 -0.09
C THR A 191 2.98 -14.80 0.18
N GLY A 192 3.40 -14.48 1.40
CA GLY A 192 4.72 -14.82 1.92
C GLY A 192 4.70 -15.89 3.02
N GLU A 193 3.52 -16.25 3.54
CA GLU A 193 3.38 -17.23 4.64
C GLU A 193 3.19 -18.65 4.12
N GLU A 194 2.38 -18.84 3.07
CA GLU A 194 1.97 -20.16 2.58
C GLU A 194 2.60 -20.48 1.22
N SER A 195 2.98 -21.74 1.01
CA SER A 195 3.43 -22.19 -0.32
C SER A 195 2.29 -22.22 -1.33
N ALA A 196 2.62 -22.09 -2.62
CA ALA A 196 1.63 -22.16 -3.70
C ALA A 196 0.77 -23.43 -3.66
N ALA A 197 1.36 -24.58 -3.30
CA ALA A 197 0.64 -25.84 -3.17
C ALA A 197 -0.37 -25.82 -2.01
N GLN A 198 -0.03 -25.21 -0.87
CA GLN A 198 -0.94 -25.08 0.28
C GLN A 198 -2.12 -24.18 -0.05
N VAL A 199 -1.87 -23.03 -0.69
CA VAL A 199 -2.94 -22.13 -1.15
C VAL A 199 -3.85 -22.84 -2.14
N ARG A 200 -3.29 -23.61 -3.09
CA ARG A 200 -4.08 -24.37 -4.06
C ARG A 200 -5.00 -25.38 -3.38
N LEU A 201 -4.51 -26.17 -2.43
CA LEU A 201 -5.32 -27.13 -1.69
C LEU A 201 -6.47 -26.45 -0.92
N ARG A 202 -6.21 -25.29 -0.33
CA ARG A 202 -7.26 -24.49 0.34
C ARG A 202 -8.29 -23.96 -0.65
N SER A 203 -7.82 -23.47 -1.79
CA SER A 203 -8.66 -22.97 -2.89
C SER A 203 -9.63 -24.06 -3.34
N ASP A 204 -9.11 -25.25 -3.65
CA ASP A 204 -9.90 -26.40 -4.12
C ASP A 204 -10.96 -26.84 -3.10
N ARG A 205 -10.66 -26.74 -1.79
CA ARG A 205 -11.63 -27.04 -0.73
C ARG A 205 -12.77 -26.02 -0.64
N ILE A 206 -12.48 -24.75 -0.90
CA ILE A 206 -13.45 -23.65 -0.81
C ILE A 206 -14.40 -23.67 -2.02
N GLY A 207 -13.86 -24.02 -3.19
CA GLY A 207 -14.60 -24.11 -4.44
C GLY A 207 -13.71 -23.90 -5.64
N GLU A 208 -14.28 -23.99 -6.85
CA GLU A 208 -13.49 -23.86 -8.08
C GLU A 208 -12.96 -22.43 -8.24
N ALA A 209 -11.65 -22.29 -8.42
CA ALA A 209 -11.06 -21.02 -8.84
C ALA A 209 -11.44 -20.71 -10.29
N GLY A 210 -11.76 -19.45 -10.58
CA GLY A 210 -11.87 -19.00 -11.97
C GLY A 210 -10.51 -18.99 -12.67
N ASN A 211 -10.52 -18.77 -13.99
CA ASN A 211 -9.31 -18.79 -14.81
C ASN A 211 -8.41 -17.55 -14.61
N GLU A 212 -8.89 -16.52 -13.91
CA GLU A 212 -8.22 -15.24 -13.71
C GLU A 212 -7.72 -15.04 -12.27
N LEU A 213 -7.48 -16.15 -11.54
CA LEU A 213 -6.86 -16.12 -10.20
C LEU A 213 -5.36 -16.42 -10.32
N TRP A 214 -4.54 -15.40 -10.14
CA TRP A 214 -3.08 -15.48 -10.23
C TRP A 214 -2.50 -15.53 -8.82
N LEU A 215 -1.50 -16.38 -8.61
CA LEU A 215 -0.84 -16.56 -7.32
C LEU A 215 0.65 -16.24 -7.44
N HIS A 216 1.15 -15.38 -6.57
CA HIS A 216 2.56 -15.05 -6.47
C HIS A 216 3.03 -15.28 -5.04
N SER A 217 3.91 -16.27 -4.86
CA SER A 217 4.47 -16.64 -3.56
C SER A 217 5.80 -15.93 -3.37
N GLU A 218 5.76 -14.67 -2.92
CA GLU A 218 6.92 -13.80 -2.84
C GLU A 218 6.83 -12.86 -1.64
N CYS A 219 7.99 -12.53 -1.07
CA CYS A 219 8.10 -11.62 0.07
C CYS A 219 8.75 -10.29 -0.32
N ASP A 220 9.51 -10.24 -1.40
CA ASP A 220 10.18 -9.02 -1.84
C ASP A 220 9.22 -8.02 -2.50
N LEU A 221 9.20 -6.78 -2.01
CA LEU A 221 8.33 -5.73 -2.51
C LEU A 221 8.65 -5.37 -3.96
N ASP A 222 9.92 -5.29 -4.37
CA ASP A 222 10.27 -4.88 -5.72
C ASP A 222 9.82 -5.93 -6.75
N SER A 223 9.94 -7.23 -6.44
CA SER A 223 9.39 -8.34 -7.23
C SER A 223 7.86 -8.27 -7.34
N ILE A 224 7.16 -7.97 -6.23
CA ILE A 224 5.71 -7.79 -6.22
C ILE A 224 5.29 -6.63 -7.13
N GLU A 225 5.97 -5.48 -7.06
CA GLU A 225 5.68 -4.32 -7.91
C GLU A 225 5.89 -4.64 -9.40
N GLN A 226 6.94 -5.39 -9.72
CA GLN A 226 7.20 -5.85 -11.08
C GLN A 226 6.04 -6.71 -11.60
N GLN A 227 5.56 -7.67 -10.81
CA GLN A 227 4.44 -8.54 -11.20
C GLN A 227 3.12 -7.77 -11.37
N ILE A 228 2.88 -6.75 -10.55
CA ILE A 228 1.72 -5.86 -10.72
C ILE A 228 1.84 -5.08 -12.03
N GLY A 229 3.03 -4.56 -12.35
CA GLY A 229 3.30 -3.82 -13.57
C GLY A 229 3.18 -4.66 -14.84
N GLU A 230 3.60 -5.92 -14.82
CA GLU A 230 3.56 -6.83 -15.97
C GLU A 230 2.15 -7.39 -16.23
N ASN A 231 1.43 -7.77 -15.17
CA ASN A 231 0.17 -8.49 -15.29
C ASN A 231 -1.08 -7.61 -15.28
N HIS A 232 -0.95 -6.33 -14.89
CA HIS A 232 -2.05 -5.37 -14.76
C HIS A 232 -3.32 -5.96 -14.12
N PRO A 233 -3.23 -6.45 -12.87
CA PRO A 233 -4.37 -7.06 -12.20
C PRO A 233 -5.48 -6.03 -11.93
N ALA A 234 -6.73 -6.48 -12.01
CA ALA A 234 -7.88 -5.67 -11.66
C ALA A 234 -7.96 -5.46 -10.14
N VAL A 235 -7.54 -6.45 -9.34
CA VAL A 235 -7.49 -6.39 -7.87
C VAL A 235 -6.24 -7.11 -7.36
N VAL A 236 -5.62 -6.56 -6.31
CA VAL A 236 -4.44 -7.14 -5.66
C VAL A 236 -4.77 -7.50 -4.21
N GLY A 237 -4.46 -8.72 -3.79
CA GLY A 237 -4.60 -9.20 -2.42
C GLY A 237 -3.27 -9.63 -1.82
N ILE A 238 -2.94 -9.20 -0.59
CA ILE A 238 -1.70 -9.55 0.11
C ILE A 238 -2.01 -10.27 1.42
N ASP A 239 -1.50 -11.50 1.56
CA ASP A 239 -1.68 -12.38 2.72
C ASP A 239 -0.32 -12.89 3.25
N SER A 240 0.33 -12.19 4.18
CA SER A 240 -0.12 -10.98 4.89
C SER A 240 0.89 -9.84 4.73
N ILE A 241 0.50 -8.61 5.05
CA ILE A 241 1.39 -7.45 4.88
C ILE A 241 2.66 -7.54 5.74
N GLN A 242 2.61 -8.31 6.84
CA GLN A 242 3.75 -8.53 7.72
C GLN A 242 4.88 -9.35 7.08
N THR A 243 4.59 -10.14 6.04
CA THR A 243 5.62 -10.95 5.38
C THR A 243 6.37 -10.22 4.28
N VAL A 244 5.82 -9.10 3.81
CA VAL A 244 6.41 -8.35 2.70
C VAL A 244 7.55 -7.50 3.22
N SER A 245 8.71 -7.61 2.58
CA SER A 245 9.92 -6.89 2.92
C SER A 245 10.42 -5.99 1.82
N TRP A 246 11.08 -4.91 2.23
CA TRP A 246 11.76 -4.00 1.33
C TRP A 246 13.19 -3.75 1.83
N ASP A 247 14.17 -4.20 1.04
CA ASP A 247 15.58 -4.25 1.41
C ASP A 247 16.22 -2.88 1.66
N GLU A 248 15.63 -1.80 1.13
CA GLU A 248 16.13 -0.45 1.40
C GLU A 248 15.97 -0.07 2.89
N ILE A 249 15.03 -0.68 3.61
CA ILE A 249 14.76 -0.37 5.02
C ILE A 249 15.55 -1.32 5.92
N PRO A 250 16.40 -0.80 6.83
CA PRO A 250 17.21 -1.61 7.75
C PRO A 250 16.38 -2.11 8.96
N ALA A 251 15.16 -2.57 8.69
CA ALA A 251 14.22 -3.16 9.65
C ALA A 251 13.93 -4.61 9.25
N GLY A 252 13.77 -5.49 10.23
CA GLY A 252 13.40 -6.89 9.96
C GLY A 252 11.97 -7.00 9.43
N ALA A 253 11.70 -8.10 8.71
CA ALA A 253 10.37 -8.47 8.25
C ALA A 253 9.33 -8.47 9.39
N GLY A 254 8.18 -7.86 9.15
CA GLY A 254 7.09 -7.74 10.12
C GLY A 254 7.27 -6.62 11.17
N GLY A 255 8.40 -5.90 11.13
CA GLY A 255 8.63 -4.74 11.97
C GLY A 255 7.70 -3.57 11.63
N VAL A 256 7.35 -2.76 12.64
CA VAL A 256 6.43 -1.62 12.52
C VAL A 256 6.81 -0.67 11.38
N VAL A 257 8.09 -0.34 11.28
CA VAL A 257 8.61 0.58 10.26
C VAL A 257 8.50 -0.02 8.86
N GLN A 258 8.93 -1.27 8.69
CA GLN A 258 8.87 -1.93 7.40
C GLN A 258 7.43 -2.02 6.91
N VAL A 259 6.52 -2.50 7.76
CA VAL A 259 5.11 -2.67 7.41
C VAL A 259 4.46 -1.33 7.02
N ARG A 260 4.80 -0.24 7.71
CA ARG A 260 4.31 1.11 7.35
C ARG A 260 4.80 1.55 5.98
N GLU A 261 6.10 1.48 5.73
CA GLU A 261 6.68 1.97 4.48
C GLU A 261 6.26 1.11 3.27
N VAL A 262 6.25 -0.22 3.44
CA VAL A 262 5.71 -1.15 2.44
C VAL A 262 4.26 -0.81 2.11
N THR A 263 3.43 -0.58 3.14
CA THR A 263 2.02 -0.18 2.94
C THR A 263 1.92 1.16 2.21
N SER A 264 2.70 2.18 2.60
CA SER A 264 2.73 3.48 1.91
C SER A 264 3.06 3.34 0.42
N ARG A 265 4.07 2.54 0.11
CA ARG A 265 4.55 2.32 -1.27
C ARG A 265 3.50 1.60 -2.11
N LEU A 266 2.90 0.53 -1.58
CA LEU A 266 1.81 -0.19 -2.24
C LEU A 266 0.54 0.66 -2.44
N LEU A 267 0.17 1.48 -1.46
CA LEU A 267 -0.98 2.40 -1.59
C LEU A 267 -0.75 3.47 -2.67
N ASN A 268 0.48 3.97 -2.79
CA ASN A 268 0.83 4.90 -3.86
C ASN A 268 0.79 4.22 -5.23
N LEU A 269 1.26 2.98 -5.33
CA LEU A 269 1.16 2.19 -6.55
C LEU A 269 -0.31 1.92 -6.93
N ALA A 270 -1.14 1.53 -5.97
CA ALA A 270 -2.58 1.31 -6.16
C ALA A 270 -3.27 2.56 -6.70
N ARG A 271 -3.01 3.75 -6.12
CA ARG A 271 -3.54 5.03 -6.62
C ARG A 271 -3.03 5.41 -8.01
N LYS A 272 -1.75 5.16 -8.29
CA LYS A 272 -1.12 5.52 -9.58
C LYS A 272 -1.61 4.63 -10.71
N VAL A 273 -1.79 3.34 -10.46
CA VAL A 273 -2.20 2.35 -11.47
C VAL A 273 -3.73 2.20 -11.53
N GLY A 274 -4.44 2.44 -10.42
CA GLY A 274 -5.89 2.40 -10.34
C GLY A 274 -6.49 1.03 -9.97
N PHE A 275 -5.79 0.17 -9.22
CA PHE A 275 -6.36 -1.09 -8.73
C PHE A 275 -6.75 -1.01 -7.24
N PRO A 276 -7.79 -1.72 -6.76
CA PRO A 276 -8.03 -1.88 -5.33
C PRO A 276 -7.02 -2.84 -4.70
N LEU A 277 -6.50 -2.46 -3.53
CA LEU A 277 -5.56 -3.23 -2.74
C LEU A 277 -6.23 -3.77 -1.47
N LEU A 278 -6.26 -5.10 -1.32
CA LEU A 278 -6.69 -5.79 -0.10
C LEU A 278 -5.47 -6.33 0.65
N MET A 279 -5.32 -5.97 1.92
CA MET A 279 -4.20 -6.43 2.75
C MET A 279 -4.72 -7.17 3.97
N VAL A 280 -4.14 -8.31 4.29
CA VAL A 280 -4.40 -9.01 5.56
C VAL A 280 -3.39 -8.55 6.60
N GLY A 281 -3.89 -8.20 7.79
CA GLY A 281 -3.10 -7.87 8.96
C GLY A 281 -3.48 -8.73 10.17
N HIS A 282 -2.48 -9.31 10.83
CA HIS A 282 -2.67 -10.04 12.07
C HIS A 282 -2.69 -9.13 13.29
N VAL A 283 -3.71 -9.27 14.16
CA VAL A 283 -3.69 -8.64 15.48
C VAL A 283 -2.70 -9.40 16.36
N THR A 284 -1.62 -8.76 16.74
CA THR A 284 -0.63 -9.29 17.70
C THR A 284 -0.82 -8.61 19.05
N LYS A 285 -0.79 -9.40 20.14
CA LYS A 285 -0.98 -8.90 21.52
C LYS A 285 0.32 -8.34 22.13
N ASP A 286 1.46 -8.63 21.50
CA ASP A 286 2.78 -8.45 22.11
C ASP A 286 3.55 -7.22 21.63
N GLY A 287 2.94 -6.36 20.80
CA GLY A 287 3.52 -5.08 20.35
C GLY A 287 4.76 -5.17 19.45
N SER A 288 5.43 -6.32 19.39
CA SER A 288 6.67 -6.58 18.63
C SER A 288 6.47 -6.72 17.12
N VAL A 289 5.24 -7.01 16.69
CA VAL A 289 4.84 -7.12 15.28
C VAL A 289 3.86 -6.01 15.00
N ALA A 290 3.98 -5.37 13.84
CA ALA A 290 3.09 -4.29 13.41
C ALA A 290 1.62 -4.72 13.51
N GLY A 291 0.95 -4.28 14.58
CA GLY A 291 -0.47 -4.50 14.77
C GLY A 291 -1.28 -3.68 13.75
N PRO A 292 -2.52 -4.06 13.46
CA PRO A 292 -3.37 -3.38 12.49
C PRO A 292 -3.60 -1.90 12.84
N ARG A 293 -3.56 -1.52 14.13
CA ARG A 293 -3.59 -0.13 14.61
C ARG A 293 -2.51 0.76 14.00
N THR A 294 -1.36 0.19 13.67
CA THR A 294 -0.26 0.90 13.02
C THR A 294 -0.64 1.40 11.63
N LEU A 295 -1.50 0.67 10.92
CA LEU A 295 -1.90 0.92 9.54
C LEU A 295 -3.29 1.56 9.41
N GLU A 296 -4.12 1.49 10.45
CA GLU A 296 -5.51 2.00 10.47
C GLU A 296 -5.65 3.44 9.94
N HIS A 297 -4.68 4.32 10.25
CA HIS A 297 -4.72 5.70 9.79
C HIS A 297 -4.30 5.87 8.32
N MET A 298 -3.48 4.97 7.79
CA MET A 298 -2.86 5.06 6.47
C MET A 298 -3.78 4.54 5.35
N VAL A 299 -4.56 3.50 5.64
CA VAL A 299 -5.46 2.84 4.68
C VAL A 299 -6.79 3.59 4.55
N ASP A 300 -7.52 3.36 3.48
CA ASP A 300 -8.81 4.02 3.25
C ASP A 300 -9.97 3.32 3.97
N GLY A 301 -9.85 2.00 4.19
CA GLY A 301 -10.78 1.24 5.02
C GLY A 301 -10.12 0.14 5.85
N VAL A 302 -10.75 -0.17 6.98
CA VAL A 302 -10.31 -1.20 7.93
C VAL A 302 -11.50 -2.08 8.24
N LEU A 303 -11.41 -3.34 7.84
CA LEU A 303 -12.38 -4.38 8.11
C LEU A 303 -11.86 -5.25 9.25
N GLN A 304 -12.61 -5.35 10.32
CA GLN A 304 -12.29 -6.20 11.45
C GLN A 304 -13.11 -7.49 11.37
N PHE A 305 -12.40 -8.62 11.38
CA PHE A 305 -12.99 -9.95 11.37
C PHE A 305 -12.87 -10.57 12.77
N GLU A 306 -14.03 -10.77 13.38
CA GLU A 306 -14.18 -11.20 14.77
C GLU A 306 -14.96 -12.52 14.87
N GLY A 307 -14.79 -13.22 15.97
CA GLY A 307 -15.57 -14.41 16.28
C GLY A 307 -15.20 -14.96 17.65
N GLU A 308 -16.18 -15.54 18.33
CA GLU A 308 -16.00 -16.09 19.66
C GLU A 308 -15.56 -17.55 19.60
N ARG A 309 -14.74 -17.95 20.58
CA ARG A 309 -14.30 -19.34 20.71
C ARG A 309 -15.50 -20.23 21.08
N GLY A 310 -15.78 -21.24 20.27
CA GLY A 310 -16.88 -22.17 20.49
C GLY A 310 -18.12 -21.90 19.63
N HIS A 311 -18.20 -20.73 18.98
CA HIS A 311 -19.21 -20.44 17.97
C HIS A 311 -18.58 -20.46 16.57
N ASN A 312 -19.30 -21.04 15.59
CA ASN A 312 -18.85 -21.05 14.18
C ASN A 312 -19.13 -19.72 13.48
N LEU A 313 -19.90 -18.82 14.10
CA LEU A 313 -20.19 -17.51 13.56
C LEU A 313 -18.94 -16.61 13.59
N ARG A 314 -18.77 -15.86 12.51
CA ARG A 314 -17.74 -14.88 12.28
C ARG A 314 -18.40 -13.60 11.82
N ILE A 315 -17.94 -12.47 12.33
CA ILE A 315 -18.54 -11.18 12.06
C ILE A 315 -17.47 -10.27 11.44
N LEU A 316 -17.79 -9.70 10.29
CA LEU A 316 -16.98 -8.71 9.59
C LEU A 316 -17.60 -7.33 9.80
N ARG A 317 -16.86 -6.40 10.38
CA ARG A 317 -17.31 -5.02 10.63
C ARG A 317 -16.33 -4.03 10.02
N ALA A 318 -16.82 -2.88 9.57
CA ALA A 318 -15.96 -1.78 9.14
C ALA A 318 -15.62 -0.87 10.33
N LEU A 319 -14.37 -0.86 10.79
CA LEU A 319 -13.89 0.11 11.78
C LEU A 319 -13.64 1.49 11.16
N LYS A 320 -13.27 1.49 9.88
CA LYS A 320 -13.02 2.67 9.06
C LYS A 320 -13.48 2.34 7.66
N ASN A 321 -14.27 3.21 7.05
CA ASN A 321 -14.59 3.11 5.63
C ASN A 321 -14.78 4.53 5.08
N ARG A 322 -13.86 4.96 4.19
CA ARG A 322 -13.99 6.25 3.51
C ARG A 322 -15.04 6.25 2.40
N PHE A 323 -15.46 5.07 1.96
CA PHE A 323 -16.32 4.88 0.80
C PHE A 323 -17.68 4.27 1.16
N GLY A 324 -18.00 4.15 2.45
CA GLY A 324 -19.22 3.50 2.93
C GLY A 324 -19.42 3.72 4.43
N SER A 325 -20.51 3.18 4.97
CA SER A 325 -20.80 3.28 6.39
C SER A 325 -19.91 2.34 7.22
N THR A 326 -19.56 2.74 8.44
CA THR A 326 -18.90 1.89 9.44
C THR A 326 -19.89 1.02 10.22
N ASP A 327 -21.17 1.33 10.10
CA ASP A 327 -22.24 0.67 10.86
C ASP A 327 -22.63 -0.70 10.26
N GLU A 328 -22.21 -0.97 9.03
CA GLU A 328 -22.55 -2.20 8.32
C GLU A 328 -21.78 -3.42 8.83
N VAL A 329 -22.48 -4.55 8.91
CA VAL A 329 -21.96 -5.81 9.44
C VAL A 329 -22.27 -6.98 8.51
N GLY A 330 -21.23 -7.73 8.18
CA GLY A 330 -21.30 -8.98 7.43
C GLY A 330 -21.20 -10.19 8.37
N ILE A 331 -22.13 -11.14 8.25
CA ILE A 331 -22.13 -12.34 9.11
C ILE A 331 -21.82 -13.58 8.28
N PHE A 332 -20.89 -14.37 8.78
CA PHE A 332 -20.41 -15.59 8.14
C PHE A 332 -20.44 -16.76 9.12
N GLU A 333 -20.64 -17.97 8.60
CA GLU A 333 -20.47 -19.22 9.34
C GLU A 333 -19.26 -19.96 8.77
N MET A 334 -18.30 -20.27 9.64
CA MET A 334 -17.15 -21.08 9.28
C MET A 334 -17.56 -22.55 9.18
N ARG A 335 -17.44 -23.13 7.98
CA ARG A 335 -17.73 -24.53 7.66
C ARG A 335 -16.49 -25.23 7.12
N SER A 336 -16.59 -26.54 6.88
CA SER A 336 -15.49 -27.34 6.31
C SER A 336 -15.09 -26.89 4.90
N ASP A 337 -16.04 -26.33 4.15
CA ASP A 337 -15.92 -25.80 2.79
C ASP A 337 -15.66 -24.28 2.75
N GLY A 338 -15.35 -23.64 3.89
CA GLY A 338 -15.00 -22.21 3.94
C GLY A 338 -16.04 -21.36 4.68
N LEU A 339 -16.07 -20.05 4.40
CA LEU A 339 -16.98 -19.11 5.02
C LEU A 339 -18.28 -19.02 4.22
N ARG A 340 -19.39 -19.43 4.83
CA ARG A 340 -20.73 -19.27 4.25
C ARG A 340 -21.36 -17.97 4.73
N GLN A 341 -21.91 -17.19 3.81
CA GLN A 341 -22.66 -15.97 4.15
C GLN A 341 -23.98 -16.32 4.86
N VAL A 342 -24.32 -15.52 5.87
CA VAL A 342 -25.54 -15.69 6.67
C VAL A 342 -26.51 -14.55 6.36
N ASP A 343 -27.48 -14.82 5.50
CA ASP A 343 -28.49 -13.84 5.12
C ASP A 343 -29.46 -13.54 6.28
N ASN A 344 -29.84 -14.58 7.05
CA ASN A 344 -30.75 -14.47 8.18
C ASN A 344 -30.09 -14.91 9.51
N PRO A 345 -29.40 -13.99 10.20
CA PRO A 345 -28.71 -14.28 11.47
C PRO A 345 -29.71 -14.56 12.59
N SER A 346 -30.85 -13.87 12.59
CA SER A 346 -31.91 -14.03 13.58
C SER A 346 -32.44 -15.46 13.63
N GLY A 347 -32.58 -16.12 12.47
CA GLY A 347 -32.96 -17.53 12.39
C GLY A 347 -31.93 -18.47 13.02
N LEU A 348 -30.64 -18.23 12.76
CA LEU A 348 -29.53 -19.02 13.29
C LEU A 348 -29.38 -18.85 14.81
N LEU A 349 -29.42 -17.61 15.31
CA LEU A 349 -29.32 -17.30 16.73
C LEU A 349 -30.49 -17.88 17.54
N LEU A 350 -31.70 -17.92 16.96
CA LEU A 350 -32.91 -18.40 17.65
C LEU A 350 -33.19 -19.91 17.47
N SER A 351 -32.49 -20.59 16.56
CA SER A 351 -32.74 -22.01 16.26
C SER A 351 -32.32 -22.98 17.37
N HIS A 352 -31.46 -22.56 18.32
CA HIS A 352 -30.98 -23.39 19.44
C HIS A 352 -31.94 -23.46 20.64
N ARG A 353 -33.18 -22.99 20.48
CA ARG A 353 -34.20 -23.05 21.54
C ARG A 353 -34.55 -24.50 21.89
N HIS A 354 -34.31 -24.87 23.15
CA HIS A 354 -35.03 -25.95 23.81
C HIS A 354 -36.17 -25.35 24.64
N SER A 355 -37.34 -25.14 24.01
CA SER A 355 -38.57 -24.65 24.68
C SER A 355 -38.42 -23.34 25.48
N ALA A 356 -39.51 -22.78 26.00
CA ALA A 356 -39.46 -21.56 26.81
C ALA A 356 -38.72 -21.84 28.14
N SER A 357 -37.44 -21.46 28.20
CA SER A 357 -36.62 -21.60 29.41
C SER A 357 -36.75 -20.35 30.28
N PRO A 358 -37.12 -20.46 31.57
CA PRO A 358 -37.13 -19.33 32.49
C PRO A 358 -35.77 -18.62 32.52
N GLY A 359 -35.79 -17.29 32.49
CA GLY A 359 -34.56 -16.49 32.47
C GLY A 359 -33.99 -16.21 31.08
N SER A 360 -34.64 -16.64 29.99
CA SER A 360 -34.28 -16.25 28.62
C SER A 360 -35.32 -15.29 28.04
N ALA A 361 -34.87 -14.22 27.39
CA ALA A 361 -35.71 -13.26 26.67
C ALA A 361 -35.07 -12.91 25.32
N THR A 362 -35.88 -12.68 24.28
CA THR A 362 -35.38 -12.21 22.98
C THR A 362 -35.55 -10.71 22.87
N ALA A 363 -34.48 -10.01 22.50
CA ALA A 363 -34.48 -8.57 22.24
C ALA A 363 -34.11 -8.32 20.78
N ALA A 364 -34.76 -7.34 20.16
CA ALA A 364 -34.31 -6.79 18.89
C ALA A 364 -33.33 -5.65 19.19
N VAL A 365 -32.09 -5.81 18.77
CA VAL A 365 -31.06 -4.78 18.84
C VAL A 365 -30.70 -4.33 17.43
N LEU A 366 -30.38 -3.05 17.26
CA LEU A 366 -29.85 -2.55 16.00
C LEU A 366 -28.33 -2.59 16.09
N GLU A 367 -27.71 -3.33 15.19
CA GLU A 367 -26.29 -3.24 14.93
C GLU A 367 -26.09 -2.55 13.59
N GLY A 368 -25.81 -1.24 13.67
CA GLY A 368 -25.89 -0.34 12.54
C GLY A 368 -27.28 -0.23 11.95
N THR A 369 -27.43 -0.54 10.66
CA THR A 369 -28.73 -0.57 9.97
C THR A 369 -29.46 -1.91 10.11
N ARG A 370 -28.78 -2.96 10.60
CA ARG A 370 -29.32 -4.32 10.66
C ARG A 370 -30.00 -4.59 12.00
N PRO A 371 -31.30 -4.94 12.01
CA PRO A 371 -31.94 -5.48 13.20
C PRO A 371 -31.45 -6.91 13.44
N LEU A 372 -30.83 -7.14 14.59
CA LEU A 372 -30.44 -8.45 15.08
C LEU A 372 -31.36 -8.87 16.23
N LEU A 373 -31.90 -10.08 16.15
CA LEU A 373 -32.57 -10.69 17.29
C LEU A 373 -31.52 -11.40 18.15
N VAL A 374 -31.30 -10.90 19.36
CA VAL A 374 -30.36 -11.45 20.34
C VAL A 374 -31.11 -12.07 21.51
N GLU A 375 -30.50 -13.09 22.12
CA GLU A 375 -31.01 -13.71 23.33
C GLU A 375 -30.32 -13.10 24.56
N ILE A 376 -31.11 -12.56 25.48
CA ILE A 376 -30.67 -12.09 26.79
C ILE A 376 -30.99 -13.18 27.80
N GLN A 377 -29.96 -13.66 28.50
CA GLN A 377 -30.09 -14.68 29.53
C GLN A 377 -29.81 -14.09 30.92
N ALA A 378 -30.62 -14.47 31.89
CA ALA A 378 -30.55 -14.05 33.27
C ALA A 378 -30.76 -15.24 34.20
N LEU A 379 -29.80 -15.46 35.10
CA LEU A 379 -29.92 -16.42 36.19
C LEU A 379 -30.04 -15.65 37.51
N VAL A 380 -31.21 -15.69 38.11
CA VAL A 380 -31.48 -15.06 39.41
C VAL A 380 -31.64 -16.14 40.47
N THR A 381 -30.76 -16.12 41.47
CA THR A 381 -30.81 -17.01 42.62
C THR A 381 -30.81 -16.19 43.91
N PRO A 382 -31.51 -16.62 44.98
CA PRO A 382 -31.35 -16.02 46.29
C PRO A 382 -29.86 -15.98 46.69
N ALA A 383 -29.41 -14.85 47.22
CA ALA A 383 -28.04 -14.71 47.71
C ALA A 383 -27.87 -15.59 48.95
N ALA A 384 -26.92 -16.53 48.93
CA ALA A 384 -26.71 -17.44 50.05
C ALA A 384 -26.22 -16.68 51.30
N HIS A 385 -25.23 -15.78 51.16
CA HIS A 385 -24.69 -14.93 52.24
C HIS A 385 -24.03 -13.68 51.64
N GLY A 386 -24.05 -12.56 52.37
CA GLY A 386 -23.34 -11.33 52.00
C GLY A 386 -24.05 -10.47 50.93
N THR A 387 -23.29 -9.60 50.27
CA THR A 387 -23.82 -8.68 49.25
C THR A 387 -24.17 -9.43 47.96
N PRO A 388 -25.37 -9.21 47.36
CA PRO A 388 -25.77 -9.89 46.13
C PRO A 388 -24.79 -9.61 44.97
N ALA A 389 -24.29 -10.67 44.33
CA ALA A 389 -23.39 -10.55 43.19
C ALA A 389 -24.16 -10.21 41.90
N ARG A 390 -23.62 -9.28 41.11
CA ARG A 390 -24.12 -8.94 39.76
C ARG A 390 -22.97 -9.13 38.78
N LYS A 391 -23.14 -10.00 37.78
CA LYS A 391 -22.11 -10.33 36.78
C LYS A 391 -22.73 -10.27 35.37
N PRO A 392 -22.82 -9.09 34.76
CA PRO A 392 -23.21 -8.99 33.36
C PRO A 392 -22.07 -9.50 32.44
N SER A 393 -22.44 -10.16 31.35
CA SER A 393 -21.56 -10.52 30.24
C SER A 393 -22.26 -10.17 28.93
N GLY A 394 -21.58 -9.50 28.01
CA GLY A 394 -22.17 -9.09 26.72
C GLY A 394 -23.20 -7.95 26.78
N ILE A 395 -23.58 -7.48 27.97
CA ILE A 395 -24.52 -6.37 28.20
C ILE A 395 -23.76 -5.31 29.00
N ARG A 396 -23.64 -4.09 28.47
CA ARG A 396 -23.02 -2.95 29.17
C ARG A 396 -24.06 -1.97 29.66
#